data_AF-A0A4V2K6J7-F1
#
_entry.id   AF-A0A4V2K6J7-F1
#
_cell.length_a   1.000
_cell.length_b   1.000
_cell.length_c   1.000
_cell.angle_alpha   90.00
_cell.angle_beta   90.00
_cell.angle_gamma   90.00
#
_symmetry.space_group_name_H-M   'P 1'
#
loop_
_entity.id
_entity.type
_entity.pdbx_description
1 polymer ?
#
loop_
_entity_poly.entity_id
_entity_poly.type
_entity_poly.pdbx_seq_one_letter_code
_entity_poly.pdbx_strand_id
1 'polypeptide(L)'
;MGTKTDLKYRITKRREDTGFLRTAIAKAREWIFRLGRAPDGSNIKASMLNKVSVTPTRSAFSIRFAKFQKNVYDLFTPDLMHEFELGVWKSTFTHLVRVLMAAGNDAVQQLDQRFSLIPTFGRGVIRSFGGNISAMKKLAARDFEQMLKIAA
;
A
#
# COMPACT_ATOMS: atom_id res chain seq x y z
N MET A 1 2.32 11.85 -5.40
CA MET A 1 2.97 11.18 -4.27
C MET A 1 4.09 12.05 -3.73
N GLY A 2 4.09 12.40 -2.45
CA GLY A 2 5.24 13.05 -1.77
C GLY A 2 5.37 14.57 -1.93
N THR A 3 4.46 15.24 -2.62
CA THR A 3 4.41 16.72 -2.67
C THR A 3 3.57 17.29 -1.52
N LYS A 4 3.72 18.58 -1.18
CA LYS A 4 2.89 19.25 -0.15
C LYS A 4 1.38 19.09 -0.44
N THR A 5 1.01 19.16 -1.72
CA THR A 5 -0.37 18.97 -2.18
C THR A 5 -0.85 17.52 -1.97
N ASP A 6 0.02 16.54 -2.24
CA ASP A 6 -0.26 15.13 -2.01
C ASP A 6 -0.53 14.86 -0.52
N LEU A 7 0.35 15.35 0.37
CA LEU A 7 0.16 15.25 1.83
C LEU A 7 -1.15 15.90 2.28
N LYS A 8 -1.48 17.08 1.75
CA LYS A 8 -2.75 17.75 2.05
C LYS A 8 -3.94 16.90 1.62
N TYR A 9 -3.93 16.32 0.42
CA TYR A 9 -5.02 15.47 -0.06
C TYR A 9 -5.16 14.15 0.70
N ARG A 10 -4.07 13.55 1.20
CA ARG A 10 -4.15 12.35 2.07
C ARG A 10 -4.98 12.61 3.33
N ILE A 11 -4.98 13.84 3.83
CA ILE A 11 -5.77 14.25 4.99
C ILE A 11 -7.17 14.70 4.55
N THR A 12 -7.27 15.60 3.57
CA THR A 12 -8.55 16.26 3.23
C THR A 12 -9.47 15.43 2.34
N LYS A 13 -8.94 14.47 1.58
CA LYS A 13 -9.71 13.59 0.67
C LYS A 13 -9.65 12.12 1.12
N ARG A 14 -9.46 11.88 2.42
CA ARG A 14 -9.47 10.54 2.98
C ARG A 14 -10.80 9.84 2.68
N ARG A 15 -10.74 8.56 2.33
CA ARG A 15 -11.94 7.75 2.15
C ARG A 15 -12.54 7.39 3.51
N GLU A 16 -13.85 7.59 3.63
CA GLU A 16 -14.60 7.29 4.85
C GLU A 16 -15.72 6.29 4.55
N ASP A 17 -15.78 5.23 5.33
CA ASP A 17 -16.87 4.26 5.30
C ASP A 17 -18.11 4.83 6.01
N THR A 18 -18.84 5.69 5.29
CA THR A 18 -20.04 6.36 5.79
C THR A 18 -21.30 5.51 5.60
N GLY A 19 -22.34 5.79 6.40
CA GLY A 19 -23.65 5.17 6.22
C GLY A 19 -24.23 5.41 4.82
N PHE A 20 -24.03 6.61 4.25
CA PHE A 20 -24.47 6.94 2.90
C PHE A 20 -23.83 6.03 1.85
N LEU A 21 -22.51 5.80 1.95
CA LEU A 21 -21.79 4.91 1.04
C LEU A 21 -22.36 3.49 1.08
N ARG A 22 -22.62 2.96 2.29
CA ARG A 22 -23.20 1.61 2.47
C ARG A 22 -24.59 1.50 1.87
N THR A 23 -25.43 2.51 2.05
CA THR A 23 -26.78 2.57 1.45
C THR A 23 -26.70 2.63 -0.07
N ALA A 24 -25.76 3.41 -0.62
CA ALA A 24 -25.52 3.46 -2.06
C ALA A 24 -25.07 2.11 -2.63
N ILE A 25 -24.17 1.40 -1.94
CA ILE A 25 -23.76 0.04 -2.29
C ILE A 25 -24.94 -0.93 -2.24
N ALA A 26 -25.77 -0.87 -1.20
CA ALA A 26 -26.95 -1.73 -1.06
C ALA A 26 -27.94 -1.51 -2.21
N LYS A 27 -28.21 -0.24 -2.57
CA LYS A 27 -29.10 0.12 -3.67
C LYS A 27 -28.56 -0.33 -5.03
N ALA A 28 -27.27 -0.12 -5.28
CA ALA A 28 -26.64 -0.59 -6.52
C ALA A 28 -26.70 -2.11 -6.66
N ARG A 29 -26.56 -2.85 -5.54
CA ARG A 29 -26.72 -4.31 -5.55
C ARG A 29 -28.16 -4.74 -5.78
N GLU A 30 -29.14 -4.07 -5.18
CA GLU A 30 -30.54 -4.36 -5.46
C GLU A 30 -30.84 -4.18 -6.95
N TRP A 31 -30.34 -3.10 -7.55
CA TRP A 31 -30.45 -2.87 -8.98
C TRP A 31 -29.84 -3.98 -9.84
N ILE A 32 -28.64 -4.46 -9.49
CA ILE A 32 -27.97 -5.53 -10.24
C ILE A 32 -28.70 -6.86 -10.06
N PHE A 33 -28.87 -7.31 -8.82
CA PHE A 33 -29.26 -8.69 -8.52
C PHE A 33 -30.77 -8.91 -8.50
N ARG A 34 -31.56 -7.88 -8.16
CA ARG A 34 -33.03 -7.99 -8.08
C ARG A 34 -33.72 -7.47 -9.32
N LEU A 35 -33.23 -6.37 -9.88
CA LEU A 35 -33.81 -5.72 -11.06
C LEU A 35 -33.08 -6.05 -12.37
N GLY A 36 -32.04 -6.90 -12.33
CA GLY A 36 -31.32 -7.37 -13.51
C GLY A 36 -30.55 -6.28 -14.27
N ARG A 37 -30.23 -5.14 -13.64
CA ARG A 37 -29.52 -4.06 -14.30
C ARG A 37 -28.06 -4.43 -14.54
N ALA A 38 -27.54 -4.10 -15.72
CA ALA A 38 -26.13 -4.30 -16.04
C ALA A 38 -25.22 -3.55 -15.05
N PRO A 39 -24.18 -4.20 -14.47
CA PRO A 39 -23.24 -3.58 -13.53
C PRO A 39 -22.56 -2.30 -14.06
N ASP A 40 -22.32 -2.23 -15.37
CA ASP A 40 -21.72 -1.07 -16.05
C ASP A 40 -22.76 -0.17 -16.74
N GLY A 41 -24.04 -0.35 -16.42
CA GLY A 41 -25.15 0.41 -16.97
C GLY A 41 -25.14 1.87 -16.53
N SER A 42 -25.79 2.73 -17.33
CA SER A 42 -25.93 4.18 -17.06
C SER A 42 -26.45 4.48 -15.65
N ASN A 43 -27.38 3.66 -15.14
CA ASN A 43 -27.95 3.78 -13.80
C ASN A 43 -26.90 3.69 -12.68
N ILE A 44 -25.91 2.80 -12.83
CA ILE A 44 -24.85 2.61 -11.83
C ILE A 44 -23.75 3.64 -12.03
N LYS A 45 -23.43 3.98 -13.28
CA LYS A 45 -22.49 5.07 -13.62
C LYS A 45 -22.97 6.44 -13.12
N ALA A 46 -24.27 6.68 -13.09
CA ALA A 46 -24.87 7.91 -12.55
C ALA A 46 -24.92 7.94 -11.00
N SER A 47 -24.67 6.81 -10.34
CA SER A 47 -24.68 6.74 -8.88
C SER A 47 -23.45 7.40 -8.25
N MET A 48 -23.54 7.70 -6.95
CA MET A 48 -22.39 8.22 -6.19
C MET A 48 -21.19 7.27 -6.21
N LEU A 49 -21.41 5.95 -6.37
CA LEU A 49 -20.34 4.95 -6.37
C LEU A 49 -19.30 5.25 -7.44
N ASN A 50 -19.72 5.69 -8.62
CA ASN A 50 -18.81 6.05 -9.70
C ASN A 50 -18.03 7.34 -9.40
N LYS A 51 -18.66 8.32 -8.75
CA LYS A 51 -18.00 9.59 -8.34
C LYS A 51 -16.86 9.37 -7.36
N VAL A 52 -16.94 8.35 -6.52
CA VAL A 52 -15.90 7.99 -5.54
C VAL A 52 -15.04 6.80 -5.96
N SER A 53 -15.24 6.28 -7.19
CA SER A 53 -14.58 5.10 -7.72
C SER A 53 -14.70 3.87 -6.79
N VAL A 54 -15.91 3.62 -6.29
CA VAL A 54 -16.25 2.48 -5.44
C VAL A 54 -17.10 1.49 -6.21
N THR A 55 -16.85 0.19 -6.03
CA THR A 55 -17.61 -0.89 -6.66
C THR A 55 -18.81 -1.31 -5.78
N PRO A 56 -19.86 -1.93 -6.34
CA PRO A 56 -21.03 -2.42 -5.60
C PRO A 56 -20.73 -3.71 -4.79
N THR A 57 -19.54 -3.81 -4.22
CA THR A 57 -19.07 -4.94 -3.43
C THR A 57 -19.37 -4.70 -1.95
N ARG A 58 -19.97 -5.68 -1.28
CA ARG A 58 -20.18 -5.62 0.18
C ARG A 58 -18.91 -6.10 0.87
N SER A 59 -18.25 -5.19 1.59
CA SER A 59 -17.16 -5.57 2.49
C SER A 59 -17.73 -6.16 3.79
N ALA A 60 -17.31 -7.39 4.12
CA ALA A 60 -17.68 -8.02 5.39
C ALA A 60 -17.18 -7.20 6.59
N PHE A 61 -16.00 -6.58 6.45
CA PHE A 61 -15.45 -5.66 7.45
C PHE A 61 -16.36 -4.43 7.60
N SER A 62 -16.76 -3.79 6.50
CA SER A 62 -17.66 -2.61 6.54
C SER A 62 -18.94 -2.89 7.32
N ILE A 63 -19.55 -4.05 7.08
CA ILE A 63 -20.77 -4.48 7.78
C ILE A 63 -20.50 -4.77 9.26
N ARG A 64 -19.45 -5.55 9.58
CA ARG A 64 -19.20 -5.98 10.95
C ARG A 64 -18.72 -4.85 11.86
N PHE A 65 -17.97 -3.90 11.31
CA PHE A 65 -17.41 -2.76 12.03
C PHE A 65 -18.32 -1.52 12.01
N ALA A 66 -19.39 -1.54 11.22
CA ALA A 66 -20.42 -0.49 11.21
C ALA A 66 -20.91 -0.13 12.62
N LYS A 67 -21.19 -1.15 13.45
CA LYS A 67 -21.68 -0.99 14.82
C LYS A 67 -20.69 -0.29 15.77
N PHE A 68 -19.40 -0.32 15.44
CA PHE A 68 -18.35 0.30 16.23
C PHE A 68 -18.02 1.72 15.75
N GLN A 69 -18.71 2.21 14.71
CA GLN A 69 -18.46 3.52 14.09
C GLN A 69 -16.98 3.72 13.69
N LYS A 70 -16.29 2.63 13.36
CA LYS A 70 -14.90 2.66 12.89
C LYS A 70 -14.86 2.66 11.37
N ASN A 71 -14.00 3.50 10.80
CA ASN A 71 -13.75 3.53 9.38
C ASN A 71 -12.95 2.30 8.97
N VAL A 72 -13.49 1.49 8.06
CA VAL A 72 -12.86 0.23 7.65
C VAL A 72 -11.62 0.44 6.78
N TYR A 73 -11.51 1.58 6.11
CA TYR A 73 -10.30 1.92 5.37
C TYR A 73 -9.07 2.12 6.27
N ASP A 74 -9.29 2.33 7.57
CA ASP A 74 -8.22 2.51 8.55
C ASP A 74 -7.66 1.18 9.06
N LEU A 75 -8.36 0.07 8.80
CA LEU A 75 -7.91 -1.27 9.18
C LEU A 75 -6.79 -1.78 8.26
N PHE A 76 -6.71 -1.23 7.05
CA PHE A 76 -5.70 -1.64 6.07
C PHE A 76 -4.52 -0.67 6.15
N THR A 77 -3.40 -1.17 6.67
CA THR A 77 -2.14 -0.46 6.58
C THR A 77 -1.75 -0.35 5.10
N PRO A 78 -1.31 0.83 4.61
CA PRO A 78 -0.74 0.95 3.28
C PRO A 78 0.37 -0.10 3.10
N ASP A 79 0.18 -1.02 2.16
CA ASP A 79 1.24 -1.94 1.77
C ASP A 79 2.19 -1.17 0.85
N LEU A 80 3.36 -0.79 1.38
CA LEU A 80 4.35 -0.07 0.59
C LEU A 80 4.80 -0.85 -0.65
N MET A 81 4.76 -2.18 -0.64
CA MET A 81 5.11 -2.99 -1.81
C MET A 81 4.00 -3.04 -2.87
N HIS A 82 2.76 -2.74 -2.47
CA HIS A 82 1.63 -2.61 -3.37
C HIS A 82 1.53 -1.20 -3.96
N GLU A 83 1.82 -0.17 -3.16
CA GLU A 83 1.80 1.23 -3.61
C GLU A 83 3.08 1.63 -4.35
N PHE A 84 4.22 1.05 -3.97
CA PHE A 84 5.52 1.21 -4.61
C PHE A 84 5.86 -0.12 -5.27
N GLU A 85 5.66 -0.22 -6.58
CA GLU A 85 5.92 -1.45 -7.32
C GLU A 85 7.30 -2.02 -6.94
N LEU A 86 7.36 -3.28 -6.50
CA LEU A 86 8.60 -3.96 -6.11
C LEU A 86 9.71 -3.79 -7.16
N GLY A 87 9.34 -3.77 -8.44
CA GLY A 87 10.27 -3.54 -9.55
C GLY A 87 10.90 -2.16 -9.54
N VAL A 88 10.14 -1.11 -9.19
CA VAL A 88 10.63 0.26 -9.08
C VAL A 88 11.66 0.35 -7.95
N TRP A 89 11.33 -0.14 -6.75
CA TRP A 89 12.28 -0.12 -5.63
C TRP A 89 13.54 -0.91 -5.94
N LYS A 90 13.41 -2.11 -6.51
CA LYS A 90 14.57 -2.94 -6.88
C LYS A 90 15.45 -2.21 -7.90
N SER A 91 14.87 -1.54 -8.89
CA SER A 91 15.59 -0.73 -9.88
C SER A 91 16.31 0.45 -9.22
N THR A 92 15.61 1.21 -8.37
CA THR A 92 16.18 2.35 -7.65
C THR A 92 17.32 1.92 -6.74
N PHE A 93 17.15 0.87 -5.94
CA PHE A 93 18.19 0.36 -5.06
C PHE A 93 19.41 -0.17 -5.85
N THR A 94 19.17 -0.87 -6.97
CA THR A 94 20.26 -1.29 -7.87
C THR A 94 21.04 -0.09 -8.40
N HIS A 95 20.35 0.99 -8.76
CA HIS A 95 20.98 2.22 -9.22
C HIS A 95 21.83 2.87 -8.12
N LEU A 96 21.31 2.96 -6.89
CA LEU A 96 22.06 3.46 -5.74
C LEU A 96 23.33 2.65 -5.46
N VAL A 97 23.26 1.31 -5.52
CA VAL A 97 24.44 0.44 -5.39
C VAL A 97 25.46 0.73 -6.49
N ARG A 98 25.02 0.94 -7.75
CA ARG A 98 25.94 1.32 -8.84
C ARG A 98 26.59 2.68 -8.63
N VAL A 99 25.88 3.65 -8.07
CA VAL A 99 26.44 4.96 -7.71
C VAL A 99 27.52 4.79 -6.62
N LEU A 100 27.27 3.95 -5.61
CA LEU A 100 28.27 3.64 -4.58
C LEU A 100 29.50 2.92 -5.18
N MET A 101 29.29 2.00 -6.11
CA MET A 101 30.39 1.36 -6.84
C MET A 101 31.21 2.37 -7.66
N ALA A 102 30.54 3.32 -8.31
CA ALA A 102 31.20 4.36 -9.11
C ALA A 102 31.94 5.39 -8.22
N ALA A 103 31.41 5.69 -7.03
CA ALA A 103 32.10 6.50 -6.03
C ALA A 103 33.38 5.82 -5.51
N GLY A 104 33.48 4.50 -5.63
CA GLY A 104 34.66 3.71 -5.28
C GLY A 104 34.84 3.53 -3.77
N ASN A 105 36.06 3.14 -3.38
CA ASN A 105 36.44 2.81 -2.01
C ASN A 105 35.57 1.68 -1.42
N ASP A 106 35.39 1.70 -0.10
CA ASP A 106 34.63 0.70 0.65
C ASP A 106 33.15 1.07 0.82
N ALA A 107 32.59 1.93 -0.06
CA ALA A 107 31.24 2.46 0.10
C ALA A 107 30.15 1.37 0.09
N VAL A 108 30.32 0.35 -0.75
CA VAL A 108 29.41 -0.81 -0.82
C VAL A 108 29.55 -1.70 0.42
N GLN A 109 30.77 -1.92 0.89
CA GLN A 109 31.08 -2.70 2.09
C GLN A 109 30.51 -2.02 3.34
N GLN A 110 30.59 -0.69 3.41
CA GLN A 110 29.97 0.08 4.49
C GLN A 110 28.44 -0.01 4.46
N LEU A 111 27.81 0.00 3.28
CA LEU A 111 26.37 -0.23 3.15
C LEU A 111 26.00 -1.61 3.72
N ASP A 112 26.67 -2.66 3.26
CA ASP A 112 26.42 -4.03 3.71
C ASP A 112 26.66 -4.20 5.21
N GLN A 113 27.73 -3.61 5.75
CA GLN A 113 28.03 -3.61 7.18
C GLN A 113 26.92 -2.91 7.97
N ARG A 114 26.50 -1.72 7.56
CA ARG A 114 25.45 -0.95 8.25
C ARG A 114 24.15 -1.73 8.36
N PHE A 115 23.74 -2.40 7.29
CA PHE A 115 22.52 -3.18 7.35
C PHE A 115 22.68 -4.46 8.18
N SER A 116 23.84 -5.13 8.14
CA SER A 116 24.13 -6.29 8.99
C SER A 116 24.06 -5.94 10.48
N LEU A 117 24.40 -4.70 10.85
CA LEU A 117 24.32 -4.19 12.21
C LEU A 117 22.91 -3.82 12.67
N ILE A 118 21.90 -3.83 11.78
CA ILE A 118 20.54 -3.49 12.18
C ILE A 118 19.99 -4.59 13.10
N PRO A 119 19.64 -4.27 14.36
CA PRO A 119 19.07 -5.25 15.26
C PRO A 119 17.70 -5.68 14.79
N THR A 120 17.36 -6.94 15.05
CA THR A 120 15.99 -7.44 14.85
C THR A 120 15.02 -6.69 15.76
N PHE A 121 13.83 -6.36 15.25
CA PHE A 121 12.78 -5.69 16.03
C PHE A 121 11.48 -6.50 16.03
N GLY A 122 10.90 -6.66 17.23
CA GLY A 122 9.66 -7.39 17.46
C GLY A 122 9.71 -8.88 17.06
N ARG A 123 8.56 -9.55 17.07
CA ARG A 123 8.41 -10.95 16.59
C ARG A 123 8.39 -11.01 15.05
N GLY A 124 9.44 -10.51 14.41
CA GLY A 124 9.61 -10.54 12.96
C GLY A 124 9.16 -9.27 12.22
N VAL A 125 9.08 -8.12 12.91
CA VAL A 125 8.77 -6.82 12.31
C VAL A 125 9.98 -6.27 11.57
N ILE A 126 11.19 -6.37 12.11
CA ILE A 126 12.46 -6.18 11.40
C ILE A 126 13.29 -7.44 11.62
N ARG A 127 13.74 -8.08 10.55
CA ARG A 127 14.58 -9.28 10.61
C ARG A 127 16.04 -8.92 10.37
N SER A 128 16.94 -9.81 10.78
CA SER A 128 18.38 -9.65 10.55
C SER A 128 18.63 -9.67 9.06
N PHE A 129 19.42 -8.71 8.58
CA PHE A 129 19.89 -8.74 7.21
C PHE A 129 21.17 -9.57 7.10
N GLY A 130 21.39 -10.19 5.94
CA GLY A 130 22.66 -10.85 5.65
C GLY A 130 23.77 -9.82 5.38
N GLY A 131 25.03 -10.25 5.44
CA GLY A 131 26.19 -9.37 5.22
C GLY A 131 26.47 -8.97 3.76
N ASN A 132 25.55 -9.23 2.82
CA ASN A 132 25.72 -8.88 1.41
C ASN A 132 24.36 -8.56 0.77
N ILE A 133 23.84 -7.38 1.10
CA ILE A 133 22.55 -6.87 0.62
C ILE A 133 22.72 -6.18 -0.72
N SER A 134 23.86 -5.56 -0.94
CA SER A 134 24.24 -4.93 -2.20
C SER A 134 24.13 -5.90 -3.39
N ALA A 135 24.44 -7.18 -3.20
CA ALA A 135 24.26 -8.22 -4.22
C ALA A 135 22.79 -8.57 -4.50
N MET A 136 21.87 -8.25 -3.58
CA MET A 136 20.42 -8.50 -3.68
C MET A 136 20.05 -9.95 -4.03
N LYS A 137 20.87 -10.92 -3.60
CA LYS A 137 20.65 -12.34 -3.88
C LYS A 137 19.74 -12.96 -2.83
N LYS A 138 18.82 -13.82 -3.28
CA LYS A 138 17.91 -14.59 -2.40
C LYS A 138 17.00 -13.73 -1.50
N LEU A 139 16.72 -12.49 -1.89
CA LEU A 139 15.76 -11.62 -1.20
C LEU A 139 14.34 -11.87 -1.72
N ALA A 140 13.39 -12.07 -0.82
CA ALA A 140 11.97 -12.09 -1.14
C ALA A 140 11.38 -10.66 -1.13
N ALA A 141 10.19 -10.47 -1.67
CA ALA A 141 9.51 -9.16 -1.72
C ALA A 141 9.44 -8.49 -0.33
N ARG A 142 9.13 -9.29 0.69
CA ARG A 142 9.17 -8.91 2.10
C ARG A 142 10.51 -8.33 2.56
N ASP A 143 11.64 -8.79 2.06
CA ASP A 143 12.95 -8.31 2.52
C ASP A 143 13.28 -6.96 1.88
N PHE A 144 12.87 -6.76 0.63
CA PHE A 144 12.90 -5.46 -0.03
C PHE A 144 12.03 -4.41 0.69
N GLU A 145 10.85 -4.80 1.18
CA GLU A 145 10.00 -3.95 2.00
C GLU A 145 10.70 -3.51 3.29
N GLN A 146 11.38 -4.45 3.96
CA GLN A 146 12.11 -4.17 5.19
C GLN A 146 13.30 -3.24 4.96
N MET A 147 14.02 -3.41 3.85
CA MET A 147 15.09 -2.48 3.47
C MET A 147 14.54 -1.06 3.30
N LEU A 148 13.37 -0.92 2.68
CA LEU A 148 12.75 0.38 2.46
C LEU A 148 12.24 1.00 3.77
N LYS A 149 11.64 0.20 4.67
CA LYS A 149 11.18 0.68 6.00
C LYS A 149 12.30 1.19 6.90
N ILE A 150 13.53 0.73 6.71
CA ILE A 150 14.68 1.14 7.53
C ILE A 150 15.45 2.27 6.86
N ALA A 151 15.39 2.37 5.53
CA ALA A 151 15.96 3.47 4.78
C ALA A 151 15.09 4.73 4.79
N ALA A 152 13.80 4.61 5.09
CA ALA A 152 12.82 5.70 5.20
C ALA A 152 12.78 6.28 6.62
#